data_AF-A0A538CTE1-F1
#
_entry.id   AF-A0A538CTE1-F1
#
_cell.length_a   1.000
_cell.length_b   1.000
_cell.length_c   1.000
_cell.angle_alpha   90.00
_cell.angle_beta   90.00
_cell.angle_gamma   90.00
#
_symmetry.space_group_name_H-M   'P 1'
#
loop_
_entity.id
_entity.type
_entity.pdbx_description
1 polymer ?
#
loop_
_entity_poly.entity_id
_entity_poly.type
_entity_poly.pdbx_seq_one_letter_code
_entity_poly.pdbx_strand_id
1 'polypeptide(L)'
;MATRGLGAMSNFDLLEIADAPAGSENLIGRSIAALATERRVDPIDVLIDVVLPDRLPLAMVFPSLIPALGNTAEGWKVRQDVWNDDRVVFGGSDAGAHVDLMCHANYPTVVLGEMVRERGLFTLERAVHKMTDVPARLYGLRGRGRVAEGWVADLVVFDPDRIASEPARARHDLPANGERLDAEARGVAHLFVNGREVVAADQFTGDLGGTLLRSGRDTETVSVPGSSAG
;
A
#
# COMPACT_ATOMS: atom_id res chain seq x y z
N MET A 1 16.66 19.30 -13.18
CA MET A 1 16.36 18.70 -14.49
C MET A 1 16.01 17.24 -14.22
N ALA A 2 14.73 16.88 -14.17
CA ALA A 2 14.31 15.56 -13.67
C ALA A 2 14.64 14.47 -14.70
N THR A 3 15.54 13.57 -14.35
CA THR A 3 15.96 12.43 -15.16
C THR A 3 14.78 11.46 -15.28
N ARG A 4 14.11 11.43 -16.42
CA ARG A 4 13.10 10.42 -16.76
C ARG A 4 13.80 9.23 -17.41
N GLY A 5 13.76 8.05 -16.77
CA GLY A 5 14.34 6.79 -17.26
C GLY A 5 14.97 5.95 -16.15
N LEU A 6 15.72 4.88 -16.48
CA LEU A 6 16.45 4.03 -15.51
C LEU A 6 17.35 4.84 -14.55
N GLY A 7 17.71 6.08 -14.87
CA GLY A 7 18.45 6.98 -13.98
C GLY A 7 17.71 7.38 -12.69
N ALA A 8 16.40 7.10 -12.58
CA ALA A 8 15.68 7.19 -11.30
C ALA A 8 16.04 6.04 -10.34
N MET A 9 16.46 4.88 -10.85
CA MET A 9 16.91 3.74 -10.02
C MET A 9 18.32 3.93 -9.47
N SER A 10 19.10 4.87 -10.01
CA SER A 10 20.38 5.32 -9.46
C SER A 10 20.23 6.47 -8.45
N ASN A 11 18.99 6.84 -8.08
CA ASN A 11 18.76 7.86 -7.06
C ASN A 11 18.78 7.24 -5.66
N PHE A 12 19.95 7.27 -5.00
CA PHE A 12 20.16 6.72 -3.67
C PHE A 12 19.35 7.37 -2.55
N ASP A 13 18.72 8.53 -2.80
CA ASP A 13 17.74 9.12 -1.88
C ASP A 13 16.44 8.29 -1.80
N LEU A 14 16.15 7.50 -2.84
CA LEU A 14 14.95 6.66 -2.95
C LEU A 14 15.21 5.19 -2.60
N LEU A 15 16.46 4.80 -2.34
CA LEU A 15 16.82 3.44 -1.94
C LEU A 15 16.85 3.38 -0.41
N GLU A 16 15.80 2.85 0.19
CA GLU A 16 15.65 2.67 1.64
C GLU A 16 15.86 1.21 2.04
N ILE A 17 16.49 0.99 3.20
CA ILE A 17 16.69 -0.35 3.76
C ILE A 17 15.40 -0.76 4.48
N ALA A 18 14.69 -1.75 3.96
CA ALA A 18 13.42 -2.18 4.54
C ALA A 18 13.54 -3.33 5.55
N ASP A 19 14.59 -4.14 5.43
CA ASP A 19 14.87 -5.25 6.33
C ASP A 19 16.38 -5.34 6.58
N ALA A 20 16.76 -5.92 7.72
CA ALA A 20 18.14 -6.07 8.14
C ALA A 20 18.29 -7.34 9.01
N PRO A 21 19.43 -8.05 8.94
CA PRO A 21 19.68 -9.17 9.83
C PRO A 21 19.80 -8.71 11.28
N ALA A 22 19.70 -9.67 12.20
CA ALA A 22 19.85 -9.40 13.62
C ALA A 22 21.19 -8.70 13.93
N GLY A 23 21.13 -7.59 14.67
CA GLY A 23 22.28 -6.72 14.98
C GLY A 23 22.47 -5.51 14.06
N SER A 24 21.70 -5.41 12.96
CA SER A 24 21.71 -4.29 12.01
C SER A 24 20.36 -3.58 11.89
N GLU A 25 19.45 -3.78 12.86
CA GLU A 25 18.08 -3.26 12.84
C GLU A 25 18.02 -1.73 12.82
N ASN A 26 19.07 -1.07 13.31
CA ASN A 26 19.21 0.39 13.29
C ASN A 26 19.36 0.98 11.87
N LEU A 27 19.55 0.15 10.85
CA LEU A 27 19.62 0.57 9.45
C LEU A 27 18.23 0.62 8.79
N ILE A 28 17.24 -0.07 9.34
CA ILE A 28 15.89 -0.14 8.78
C ILE A 28 15.26 1.26 8.75
N GLY A 29 14.63 1.61 7.64
CA GLY A 29 13.98 2.90 7.43
C GLY A 29 14.91 4.02 6.97
N ARG A 30 16.20 3.72 6.75
CA ARG A 30 17.21 4.70 6.35
C ARG A 30 17.53 4.60 4.87
N SER A 31 17.69 5.73 4.19
CA SER A 31 18.14 5.75 2.79
C SER A 31 19.65 5.57 2.65
N ILE A 32 20.07 4.96 1.54
CA ILE A 32 21.49 4.80 1.19
C ILE A 32 22.20 6.16 1.13
N ALA A 33 21.57 7.19 0.57
CA ALA A 33 22.14 8.54 0.53
C ALA A 33 22.32 9.18 1.91
N ALA A 34 21.37 8.98 2.83
CA ALA A 34 21.47 9.49 4.20
C ALA A 34 22.65 8.84 4.94
N LEU A 35 22.81 7.52 4.79
CA LEU A 35 23.93 6.77 5.35
C LEU A 35 25.27 7.19 4.74
N ALA A 36 25.32 7.40 3.42
CA ALA A 36 26.53 7.86 2.72
C ALA A 36 26.98 9.24 3.21
N THR A 37 26.01 10.15 3.40
CA THR A 37 26.26 11.49 3.94
C THR A 37 26.81 11.43 5.37
N GLU A 38 26.21 10.60 6.23
CA GLU A 38 26.68 10.41 7.61
C GLU A 38 28.09 9.83 7.66
N ARG A 39 28.35 8.80 6.85
CA ARG A 39 29.62 8.07 6.82
C ARG A 39 30.71 8.78 6.01
N ARG A 40 30.34 9.80 5.22
CA ARG A 40 31.23 10.54 4.29
C ARG A 40 31.93 9.62 3.28
N VAL A 41 31.19 8.70 2.70
CA VAL A 41 31.65 7.75 1.66
C VAL A 41 30.75 7.84 0.43
N ASP A 42 31.12 7.16 -0.66
CA ASP A 42 30.26 7.09 -1.84
C ASP A 42 29.00 6.27 -1.53
N PRO A 43 27.80 6.69 -1.99
CA PRO A 43 26.58 5.89 -1.85
C PRO A 43 26.70 4.46 -2.38
N ILE A 44 27.53 4.22 -3.41
CA ILE A 44 27.76 2.87 -3.91
C ILE A 44 28.50 2.01 -2.88
N ASP A 45 29.44 2.59 -2.14
CA ASP A 45 30.18 1.89 -1.09
C ASP A 45 29.22 1.50 0.04
N VAL A 46 28.30 2.40 0.43
CA VAL A 46 27.26 2.07 1.41
C VAL A 46 26.36 0.95 0.90
N LEU A 47 25.90 1.01 -0.35
CA LEU A 47 25.06 -0.04 -0.91
C LEU A 47 25.78 -1.40 -0.88
N ILE A 48 27.04 -1.42 -1.30
CA ILE A 48 27.90 -2.61 -1.30
C ILE A 48 28.08 -3.14 0.13
N ASP A 49 28.40 -2.26 1.09
CA ASP A 49 28.59 -2.60 2.50
C ASP A 49 27.31 -3.11 3.15
N VAL A 50 26.14 -2.67 2.70
CA VAL A 50 24.85 -3.16 3.19
C VAL A 50 24.54 -4.53 2.57
N VAL A 51 24.79 -4.74 1.28
CA VAL A 51 24.38 -5.97 0.58
C VAL A 51 25.37 -7.13 0.79
N LEU A 52 26.68 -6.86 0.79
CA LEU A 52 27.72 -7.89 0.76
C LEU A 52 27.83 -8.75 2.03
N PRO A 53 27.81 -8.18 3.25
CA PRO A 53 28.08 -8.96 4.46
C PRO A 53 27.04 -10.05 4.71
N ASP A 54 25.77 -9.77 4.44
CA ASP A 54 24.66 -10.60 4.91
C ASP A 54 23.69 -11.05 3.80
N ARG A 55 24.04 -10.88 2.51
CA ARG A 55 23.15 -11.13 1.35
C ARG A 55 21.76 -10.54 1.59
N LEU A 56 21.74 -9.30 2.08
CA LEU A 56 20.52 -8.61 2.42
C LEU A 56 19.59 -8.59 1.19
N PRO A 57 18.39 -9.20 1.26
CA PRO A 57 17.37 -8.93 0.28
C PRO A 57 17.04 -7.45 0.49
N LEU A 58 17.64 -6.60 -0.32
CA LEU A 58 17.41 -5.17 -0.27
C LEU A 58 16.00 -4.96 -0.80
N ALA A 59 15.02 -5.16 0.08
CA ALA A 59 13.62 -4.92 -0.21
C ALA A 59 13.51 -3.41 -0.43
N MET A 60 13.51 -3.00 -1.70
CA MET A 60 13.30 -1.63 -2.11
C MET A 60 11.86 -1.25 -1.79
N VAL A 61 11.60 -0.83 -0.56
CA VAL A 61 10.30 -0.27 -0.20
C VAL A 61 10.25 1.11 -0.80
N PHE A 62 9.49 1.26 -1.89
CA PHE A 62 9.15 2.57 -2.45
C PHE A 62 8.15 3.26 -1.52
N PRO A 63 8.50 4.37 -0.85
CA PRO A 63 7.49 5.19 -0.21
C PRO A 63 6.82 6.00 -1.31
N SER A 64 5.55 5.67 -1.57
CA SER A 64 4.61 6.35 -2.46
C SER A 64 4.80 6.10 -3.95
N LEU A 65 3.68 5.80 -4.62
CA LEU A 65 3.47 5.62 -6.07
C LEU A 65 3.92 6.80 -6.96
N ILE A 66 4.59 7.80 -6.39
CA ILE A 66 5.25 8.89 -7.12
C ILE A 66 6.62 9.18 -6.46
N PRO A 67 7.63 8.33 -6.67
CA PRO A 67 8.99 8.54 -6.13
C PRO A 67 9.63 9.84 -6.61
N ALA A 68 9.20 10.37 -7.75
CA ALA A 68 9.75 11.59 -8.35
C ALA A 68 9.50 12.88 -7.54
N LEU A 69 8.61 12.87 -6.56
CA LEU A 69 8.27 14.07 -5.77
C LEU A 69 8.98 14.14 -4.41
N GLY A 70 9.67 13.07 -3.97
CA GLY A 70 10.33 13.01 -2.65
C GLY A 70 9.38 13.23 -1.46
N ASN A 71 9.92 13.30 -0.24
CA ASN A 71 9.19 13.58 1.00
C ASN A 71 9.24 15.06 1.40
N THR A 72 9.12 15.98 0.45
CA THR A 72 9.10 17.43 0.69
C THR A 72 7.68 17.94 0.92
N ALA A 73 7.54 19.13 1.52
CA ALA A 73 6.23 19.76 1.70
C ALA A 73 5.52 19.99 0.36
N GLU A 74 6.26 20.43 -0.67
CA GLU A 74 5.76 20.61 -2.02
C GLU A 74 5.36 19.26 -2.65
N GLY A 75 6.17 18.22 -2.46
CA GLY A 75 5.86 16.88 -2.95
C GLY A 75 4.59 16.32 -2.32
N TRP A 76 4.38 16.53 -1.03
CA TRP A 76 3.15 16.14 -0.34
C TRP A 76 1.94 16.96 -0.80
N LYS A 77 2.13 18.25 -1.09
CA LYS A 77 1.06 19.09 -1.63
C LYS A 77 0.59 18.61 -3.01
N VAL A 78 1.52 18.29 -3.90
CA VAL A 78 1.18 17.73 -5.22
C VAL A 78 0.47 16.38 -5.09
N ARG A 79 0.91 15.50 -4.18
CA ARG A 79 0.21 14.23 -3.90
C ARG A 79 -1.22 14.46 -3.42
N GLN A 80 -1.39 15.39 -2.48
CA GLN A 80 -2.71 15.77 -1.98
C GLN A 80 -3.63 16.24 -3.11
N ASP A 81 -3.13 17.10 -4.00
CA ASP A 81 -3.93 17.63 -5.11
C ASP A 81 -4.33 16.52 -6.09
N VAL A 82 -3.41 15.60 -6.43
CA VAL A 82 -3.69 14.45 -7.30
C VAL A 82 -4.69 13.50 -6.65
N TRP A 83 -4.49 13.13 -5.39
CA TRP A 83 -5.36 12.19 -4.69
C TRP A 83 -6.76 12.76 -4.42
N ASN A 84 -6.88 14.08 -4.34
CA ASN A 84 -8.15 14.77 -4.25
C ASN A 84 -8.84 15.02 -5.60
N ASP A 85 -8.25 14.65 -6.74
CA ASP A 85 -8.94 14.70 -8.02
C ASP A 85 -9.95 13.56 -8.14
N ASP A 86 -11.19 13.85 -8.53
CA ASP A 86 -12.25 12.82 -8.65
C ASP A 86 -12.01 11.84 -9.81
N ARG A 87 -11.16 12.20 -10.77
CA ARG A 87 -10.72 11.31 -11.86
C ARG A 87 -9.69 10.28 -11.40
N VAL A 88 -9.10 10.47 -10.22
CA VAL A 88 -8.11 9.55 -9.66
C VAL A 88 -8.81 8.51 -8.81
N VAL A 89 -8.54 7.25 -9.11
CA VAL A 89 -8.97 6.10 -8.34
C VAL A 89 -7.78 5.62 -7.52
N PHE A 90 -8.00 5.32 -6.25
CA PHE A 90 -6.97 4.66 -5.45
C PHE A 90 -6.80 3.25 -6.00
N GLY A 91 -5.63 3.02 -6.58
CA GLY A 91 -5.23 1.77 -7.19
C GLY A 91 -3.74 1.58 -6.96
N GLY A 92 -3.30 0.32 -6.91
CA GLY A 92 -1.91 0.02 -6.66
C GLY A 92 -1.66 -1.28 -5.92
N SER A 93 -2.65 -1.91 -5.29
CA SER A 93 -2.49 -3.29 -4.82
C SER A 93 -2.27 -4.20 -6.03
N ASP A 94 -1.01 -4.46 -6.39
CA ASP A 94 -0.53 -5.07 -7.64
C ASP A 94 -0.90 -6.57 -7.77
N ALA A 95 -1.92 -7.01 -7.05
CA ALA A 95 -2.53 -8.34 -7.05
C ALA A 95 -1.55 -9.53 -7.05
N GLY A 96 -0.27 -9.33 -6.70
CA GLY A 96 0.73 -10.39 -6.72
C GLY A 96 1.91 -10.21 -7.67
N ALA A 97 1.93 -9.25 -8.61
CA ALA A 97 2.87 -9.31 -9.74
C ALA A 97 4.34 -9.00 -9.39
N HIS A 98 4.58 -8.15 -8.38
CA HIS A 98 5.93 -7.82 -7.87
C HIS A 98 6.01 -7.99 -6.35
N VAL A 99 5.46 -9.09 -5.82
CA VAL A 99 5.33 -9.29 -4.37
C VAL A 99 6.65 -9.36 -3.62
N ASP A 100 7.75 -9.70 -4.27
CA ASP A 100 9.10 -9.72 -3.73
C ASP A 100 9.76 -8.33 -3.70
N LEU A 101 9.24 -7.37 -4.47
CA LEU A 101 9.80 -6.02 -4.61
C LEU A 101 8.94 -4.94 -3.96
N MET A 102 7.62 -5.15 -3.86
CA MET A 102 6.67 -4.14 -3.41
C MET A 102 5.69 -4.69 -2.37
N CYS A 103 5.62 -4.01 -1.22
CA CYS A 103 4.58 -4.27 -0.22
C CYS A 103 3.40 -3.31 -0.46
N HIS A 104 2.38 -3.78 -1.18
CA HIS A 104 1.13 -3.03 -1.37
C HIS A 104 -0.04 -3.54 -0.52
N ALA A 105 0.17 -4.63 0.24
CA ALA A 105 -0.83 -5.20 1.14
C ALA A 105 -1.27 -4.21 2.23
N ASN A 106 -0.37 -3.32 2.65
CA ASN A 106 -0.61 -2.32 3.69
C ASN A 106 -1.22 -1.01 3.20
N TYR A 107 -1.52 -0.85 1.91
CA TYR A 107 -2.00 0.45 1.40
C TYR A 107 -3.21 0.99 2.19
N PRO A 108 -4.21 0.19 2.64
CA PRO A 108 -5.35 0.74 3.36
C PRO A 108 -4.96 1.32 4.72
N THR A 109 -4.08 0.64 5.44
CA THR A 109 -3.64 1.06 6.77
C THR A 109 -2.68 2.23 6.71
N VAL A 110 -1.83 2.31 5.68
CA VAL A 110 -0.99 3.48 5.40
C VAL A 110 -1.85 4.69 5.05
N VAL A 111 -2.88 4.53 4.21
CA VAL A 111 -3.80 5.62 3.87
C VAL A 111 -4.51 6.15 5.11
N LEU A 112 -5.07 5.26 5.95
CA LEU A 112 -5.82 5.68 7.13
C LEU A 112 -4.93 6.23 8.26
N GLY A 113 -3.82 5.56 8.55
CA GLY A 113 -2.94 5.93 9.66
C GLY A 113 -2.01 7.09 9.32
N GLU A 114 -1.25 6.98 8.23
CA GLU A 114 -0.26 7.99 7.89
C GLU A 114 -0.90 9.15 7.11
N MET A 115 -1.62 8.83 6.01
CA MET A 115 -2.06 9.87 5.07
C MET A 115 -3.22 10.71 5.61
N VAL A 116 -4.17 10.07 6.31
CA VAL A 116 -5.30 10.75 6.94
C VAL A 116 -4.93 11.27 8.32
N ARG A 117 -4.61 10.40 9.29
CA ARG A 117 -4.42 10.82 10.69
C ARG A 117 -3.16 11.65 10.89
N GLU A 118 -1.99 11.20 10.43
CA GLU A 118 -0.72 11.87 10.73
C GLU A 118 -0.46 13.09 9.83
N ARG A 119 -0.81 13.00 8.54
CA ARG A 119 -0.52 14.05 7.55
C ARG A 119 -1.69 14.95 7.21
N GLY A 120 -2.93 14.54 7.52
CA GLY A 120 -4.12 15.35 7.24
C GLY A 120 -4.35 15.62 5.74
N LEU A 121 -3.96 14.71 4.86
CA LEU A 121 -4.02 14.96 3.40
C LEU A 121 -5.45 14.98 2.86
N PHE A 122 -6.38 14.28 3.50
CA PHE A 122 -7.81 14.33 3.22
C PHE A 122 -8.58 13.80 4.43
N THR A 123 -9.90 14.04 4.46
CA THR A 123 -10.75 13.57 5.57
C THR A 123 -10.89 12.05 5.56
N LEU A 124 -11.22 11.47 6.71
CA LEU A 124 -11.45 10.04 6.84
C LEU A 124 -12.57 9.55 5.90
N GLU A 125 -13.67 10.31 5.80
CA GLU A 125 -14.80 9.99 4.93
C GLU A 125 -14.39 9.97 3.47
N ARG A 126 -13.54 10.92 3.03
CA ARG A 126 -13.03 10.94 1.67
C ARG A 126 -12.10 9.76 1.39
N ALA A 127 -11.25 9.38 2.35
CA ALA A 127 -10.40 8.20 2.24
C ALA A 127 -11.24 6.92 2.10
N VAL A 128 -12.24 6.74 2.97
CA VAL A 128 -13.18 5.61 2.92
C VAL A 128 -13.89 5.58 1.57
N HIS A 129 -14.47 6.69 1.12
CA HIS A 129 -15.16 6.78 -0.16
C HIS A 129 -14.26 6.40 -1.34
N LYS A 130 -13.00 6.89 -1.37
CA LYS A 130 -12.00 6.58 -2.39
C LYS A 130 -11.57 5.11 -2.40
N MET A 131 -11.60 4.42 -1.27
CA MET A 131 -11.23 3.01 -1.14
C MET A 131 -12.40 2.03 -1.28
N THR A 132 -13.65 2.48 -1.11
CA THR A 132 -14.83 1.60 -1.13
C THR A 132 -15.74 1.85 -2.32
N ASP A 133 -16.47 2.97 -2.33
CA ASP A 133 -17.52 3.21 -3.32
C ASP A 133 -16.94 3.55 -4.68
N VAL A 134 -15.87 4.35 -4.75
CA VAL A 134 -15.22 4.70 -6.02
C VAL A 134 -14.80 3.46 -6.83
N PRO A 135 -14.02 2.50 -6.28
CA PRO A 135 -13.71 1.27 -7.02
C PRO A 135 -14.94 0.39 -7.25
N ALA A 136 -15.89 0.34 -6.30
CA ALA A 136 -17.12 -0.44 -6.51
C ALA A 136 -17.96 0.08 -7.69
N ARG A 137 -18.07 1.40 -7.86
CA ARG A 137 -18.72 2.01 -9.01
C ARG A 137 -17.92 1.83 -10.29
N LEU A 138 -16.59 1.92 -10.24
CA LEU A 138 -15.71 1.70 -11.39
C LEU A 138 -15.87 0.28 -11.98
N TYR A 139 -15.93 -0.73 -11.11
CA TYR A 139 -16.08 -2.13 -11.52
C TYR A 139 -17.55 -2.60 -11.63
N GLY A 140 -18.51 -1.71 -11.39
CA GLY A 140 -19.94 -2.02 -11.47
C GLY A 140 -20.43 -2.99 -10.41
N LEU A 141 -19.77 -3.07 -9.25
CA LEU A 141 -20.12 -4.02 -8.19
C LEU A 141 -21.51 -3.71 -7.63
N ARG A 142 -22.40 -4.71 -7.64
CA ARG A 142 -23.75 -4.60 -7.09
C ARG A 142 -23.73 -4.74 -5.57
N GLY A 143 -24.39 -3.80 -4.89
CA GLY A 143 -24.60 -3.87 -3.44
C GLY A 143 -23.31 -3.92 -2.61
N ARG A 144 -22.21 -3.31 -3.08
CA ARG A 144 -20.90 -3.25 -2.37
C ARG A 144 -20.29 -1.85 -2.41
N GLY A 145 -19.48 -1.54 -1.41
CA GLY A 145 -18.74 -0.27 -1.30
C GLY A 145 -19.44 0.81 -0.46
N ARG A 146 -20.65 0.54 0.05
CA ARG A 146 -21.41 1.43 0.96
C ARG A 146 -22.07 0.60 2.06
N VAL A 147 -22.25 1.23 3.22
CA VAL A 147 -23.06 0.68 4.31
C VAL A 147 -24.51 1.10 4.08
N ALA A 148 -25.34 0.14 3.65
CA ALA A 148 -26.76 0.35 3.39
C ALA A 148 -27.54 -0.96 3.58
N GLU A 149 -28.82 -0.84 3.92
CA GLU A 149 -29.70 -2.01 4.05
C GLU A 149 -29.80 -2.77 2.72
N GLY A 150 -29.75 -4.10 2.79
CA GLY A 150 -29.79 -4.99 1.61
C GLY A 150 -28.47 -5.08 0.84
N TRP A 151 -27.41 -4.38 1.27
CA TRP A 151 -26.07 -4.50 0.68
C TRP A 151 -25.28 -5.62 1.32
N VAL A 152 -24.23 -6.08 0.64
CA VAL A 152 -23.34 -7.11 1.17
C VAL A 152 -22.61 -6.57 2.39
N ALA A 153 -22.57 -7.37 3.46
CA ALA A 153 -21.89 -7.05 4.71
C ALA A 153 -20.37 -7.22 4.61
N ASP A 154 -19.75 -6.44 3.73
CA ASP A 154 -18.30 -6.21 3.72
C ASP A 154 -18.02 -4.99 4.60
N LEU A 155 -17.63 -5.23 5.85
CA LEU A 155 -17.53 -4.19 6.87
C LEU A 155 -16.18 -4.26 7.56
N VAL A 156 -15.58 -3.11 7.81
CA VAL A 156 -14.38 -3.00 8.64
C VAL A 156 -14.68 -2.05 9.80
N VAL A 157 -14.37 -2.50 11.01
CA VAL A 157 -14.42 -1.70 12.24
C VAL A 157 -12.99 -1.51 12.69
N PHE A 158 -12.54 -0.27 12.73
CA PHE A 158 -11.18 0.09 13.10
C PHE A 158 -11.16 1.29 14.03
N ASP A 159 -10.10 1.37 14.82
CA ASP A 159 -9.81 2.51 15.69
C ASP A 159 -9.03 3.56 14.87
N PRO A 160 -9.61 4.74 14.58
CA PRO A 160 -8.95 5.77 13.79
C PRO A 160 -7.65 6.29 14.44
N ASP A 161 -7.55 6.24 15.77
CA ASP A 161 -6.38 6.70 16.51
C ASP A 161 -5.24 5.67 16.53
N ARG A 162 -5.55 4.39 16.22
CA ARG A 162 -4.58 3.28 16.28
C ARG A 162 -4.30 2.61 14.95
N ILE A 163 -5.13 2.78 13.93
CA ILE A 163 -4.98 2.12 12.63
C ILE A 163 -3.59 2.41 12.03
N ALA A 164 -2.82 1.36 11.75
CA ALA A 164 -1.46 1.51 11.23
C ALA A 164 -0.99 0.24 10.51
N SER A 165 -0.03 0.43 9.60
CA SER A 165 0.78 -0.67 9.06
C SER A 165 1.93 -0.97 10.02
N GLU A 166 2.26 -2.24 10.19
CA GLU A 166 3.61 -2.63 10.59
C GLU A 166 4.59 -2.37 9.44
N PRO A 167 5.90 -2.26 9.71
CA PRO A 167 6.86 -2.14 8.62
C PRO A 167 6.94 -3.46 7.82
N ALA A 168 7.14 -3.36 6.51
CA ALA A 168 7.13 -4.50 5.61
C ALA A 168 8.23 -5.53 5.96
N ARG A 169 7.93 -6.81 5.81
CA ARG A 169 8.84 -7.93 6.09
C ARG A 169 8.74 -8.98 5.00
N ALA A 170 9.84 -9.69 4.75
CA ALA A 170 9.84 -10.86 3.89
C ALA A 170 9.11 -12.05 4.57
N ARG A 171 8.24 -12.71 3.81
CA ARG A 171 7.53 -13.93 4.19
C ARG A 171 7.75 -15.00 3.13
N HIS A 172 7.87 -16.25 3.56
CA HIS A 172 8.16 -17.40 2.71
C HIS A 172 6.98 -18.39 2.72
N ASP A 173 5.80 -17.90 2.38
CA ASP A 173 4.53 -18.63 2.50
C ASP A 173 3.82 -18.86 1.15
N LEU A 174 4.51 -18.58 0.03
CA LEU A 174 4.06 -18.92 -1.30
C LEU A 174 4.42 -20.38 -1.68
N PRO A 175 3.77 -20.97 -2.71
CA PRO A 175 4.15 -22.29 -3.21
C PRO A 175 5.65 -22.42 -3.49
N ALA A 176 6.21 -23.59 -3.22
CA ALA A 176 7.65 -23.86 -3.29
C ALA A 176 8.53 -22.94 -2.40
N ASN A 177 7.97 -22.43 -1.29
CA ASN A 177 8.67 -21.54 -0.35
C ASN A 177 9.10 -20.21 -1.01
N GLY A 178 8.28 -19.71 -1.93
CA GLY A 178 8.51 -18.42 -2.58
C GLY A 178 8.39 -17.26 -1.59
N GLU A 179 9.17 -16.22 -1.83
CA GLU A 179 9.21 -15.01 -1.01
C GLU A 179 8.13 -13.99 -1.45
N ARG A 180 7.58 -13.27 -0.48
CA ARG A 180 6.81 -12.03 -0.69
C ARG A 180 7.04 -11.05 0.45
N LEU A 181 6.88 -9.76 0.18
CA LEU A 181 6.76 -8.71 1.16
C LEU A 181 5.33 -8.60 1.65
N ASP A 182 5.18 -8.58 2.96
CA ASP A 182 3.90 -8.44 3.65
C ASP A 182 4.05 -7.49 4.83
N ALA A 183 2.93 -6.95 5.28
CA ALA A 183 2.90 -6.05 6.43
C ALA A 183 1.61 -6.26 7.19
N GLU A 184 1.73 -6.53 8.49
CA GLU A 184 0.57 -6.73 9.35
C GLU A 184 -0.15 -5.41 9.62
N ALA A 185 -1.46 -5.50 9.84
CA ALA A 185 -2.29 -4.38 10.23
C ALA A 185 -2.46 -4.34 11.75
N ARG A 186 -2.54 -3.14 12.32
CA ARG A 186 -2.96 -2.90 13.71
C ARG A 186 -4.17 -1.98 13.73
N GLY A 187 -5.01 -2.11 14.76
CA GLY A 187 -6.14 -1.22 14.99
C GLY A 187 -7.41 -1.61 14.24
N VAL A 188 -7.48 -2.81 13.69
CA VAL A 188 -8.67 -3.40 13.06
C VAL A 188 -9.38 -4.30 14.09
N ALA A 189 -10.41 -3.75 14.72
CA ALA A 189 -11.20 -4.46 15.71
C ALA A 189 -12.00 -5.62 15.09
N HIS A 190 -12.64 -5.38 13.95
CA HIS A 190 -13.42 -6.39 13.24
C HIS A 190 -13.33 -6.24 11.73
N LEU A 191 -13.28 -7.35 11.00
CA LEU A 191 -13.43 -7.38 9.54
C LEU A 191 -14.44 -8.45 9.17
N PHE A 192 -15.44 -8.06 8.39
CA PHE A 192 -16.46 -8.94 7.86
C PHE A 192 -16.34 -9.00 6.33
N VAL A 193 -16.37 -10.21 5.79
CA VAL A 193 -16.44 -10.46 4.35
C VAL A 193 -17.69 -11.27 4.09
N ASN A 194 -18.61 -10.74 3.29
CA ASN A 194 -19.93 -11.34 3.08
C ASN A 194 -20.67 -11.67 4.39
N GLY A 195 -20.52 -10.84 5.43
CA GLY A 195 -21.12 -11.02 6.75
C GLY A 195 -20.45 -12.07 7.65
N ARG A 196 -19.36 -12.69 7.21
CA ARG A 196 -18.55 -13.61 8.01
C ARG A 196 -17.37 -12.87 8.61
N GLU A 197 -17.18 -12.98 9.92
CA GLU A 197 -16.08 -12.34 10.62
C GLU A 197 -14.75 -13.06 10.33
N VAL A 198 -13.85 -12.38 9.63
CA VAL A 198 -12.54 -12.91 9.21
C VAL A 198 -11.39 -12.36 10.07
N VAL A 199 -11.61 -11.22 10.73
CA VAL A 199 -10.71 -10.66 11.75
C VAL A 199 -11.54 -10.28 12.97
N ALA A 200 -11.07 -10.69 14.15
CA ALA A 200 -11.63 -10.33 15.45
C ALA A 200 -10.50 -9.91 16.40
N ALA A 201 -10.61 -8.71 16.97
CA ALA A 201 -9.62 -8.12 17.88
C ALA A 201 -8.18 -8.18 17.34
N ASP A 202 -7.95 -7.63 16.13
CA ASP A 202 -6.66 -7.63 15.43
C ASP A 202 -6.11 -9.03 15.04
N GLN A 203 -6.91 -10.11 15.17
CA GLN A 203 -6.47 -11.47 14.82
C GLN A 203 -7.34 -12.11 13.76
N PHE A 204 -6.72 -12.84 12.83
CA PHE A 204 -7.43 -13.64 11.85
C PHE A 204 -8.19 -14.79 12.52
N THR A 205 -9.45 -14.97 12.15
CA THR A 205 -10.31 -16.05 12.67
C THR A 205 -10.07 -17.38 11.96
N GLY A 206 -9.40 -17.36 10.81
CA GLY A 206 -9.24 -18.49 9.90
C GLY A 206 -10.38 -18.64 8.88
N ASP A 207 -11.46 -17.89 9.03
CA ASP A 207 -12.48 -17.75 7.99
C ASP A 207 -11.96 -16.81 6.89
N LEU A 208 -12.24 -17.14 5.62
CA LEU A 208 -11.89 -16.29 4.49
C LEU A 208 -13.08 -15.46 4.01
N GLY A 209 -14.32 -15.94 4.19
CA GLY A 209 -15.57 -15.30 3.78
C GLY A 209 -15.77 -15.03 2.29
N GLY A 210 -14.71 -15.10 1.47
CA GLY A 210 -14.70 -14.66 0.08
C GLY A 210 -15.51 -15.53 -0.89
N THR A 211 -15.92 -14.92 -2.01
CA THR A 211 -16.56 -15.61 -3.13
C THR A 211 -16.06 -15.04 -4.45
N LEU A 212 -16.12 -15.84 -5.51
CA LEU A 212 -15.83 -15.38 -6.86
C LEU A 212 -16.94 -14.43 -7.34
N LEU A 213 -16.56 -13.19 -7.65
CA LEU A 213 -17.43 -12.22 -8.31
C LEU A 213 -17.48 -12.50 -9.82
N ARG A 214 -18.69 -12.71 -10.36
CA ARG A 214 -18.93 -13.04 -11.76
C ARG A 214 -19.57 -11.87 -12.48
N SER A 215 -19.02 -11.54 -13.65
CA SER A 215 -19.60 -10.53 -14.54
C SER A 215 -21.06 -10.84 -14.87
N GLY A 216 -21.90 -9.81 -14.90
CA GLY A 216 -23.33 -9.92 -15.21
C GLY A 216 -24.20 -10.43 -14.06
N ARG A 217 -23.65 -11.22 -13.12
CA ARG A 217 -24.34 -11.63 -11.87
C ARG A 217 -24.08 -10.65 -10.74
N ASP A 218 -22.80 -10.41 -10.44
CA ASP A 218 -22.37 -9.57 -9.31
C ASP A 218 -21.98 -8.16 -9.75
N THR A 219 -21.87 -7.94 -11.06
CA THR A 219 -21.54 -6.65 -11.65
C THR A 219 -22.52 -6.23 -12.75
N GLU A 220 -22.65 -4.92 -12.92
CA GLU A 220 -23.30 -4.29 -14.06
C GLU A 220 -22.28 -3.64 -15.00
N THR A 221 -22.64 -3.50 -16.28
CA THR A 221 -21.79 -2.82 -17.26
C THR A 221 -21.79 -1.32 -16.97
N VAL A 222 -20.63 -0.79 -16.58
CA VAL A 222 -20.44 0.63 -16.34
C VAL A 222 -20.23 1.35 -17.66
N SER A 223 -21.02 2.39 -17.93
CA SER A 223 -20.82 3.23 -19.12
C SER A 223 -19.58 4.10 -18.93
N VAL A 224 -18.67 4.08 -19.90
CA VAL A 224 -17.50 4.94 -19.90
C VAL A 224 -17.84 6.22 -20.69
N PRO A 225 -17.66 7.43 -20.12
CA PRO A 225 -17.88 8.67 -20.85
C PRO A 225 -17.07 8.68 -22.15
N GLY A 226 -17.76 8.82 -23.29
CA GLY A 226 -17.14 8.81 -24.62
C GLY A 226 -17.23 7.47 -25.37
N SER A 227 -17.69 6.38 -24.74
CA SER A 227 -18.07 5.18 -25.48
C SER A 227 -19.48 5.36 -26.04
N SER A 228 -19.61 5.79 -27.30
CA SER A 228 -20.87 5.62 -28.02
C SER A 228 -21.09 4.12 -28.23
N ALA A 229 -22.07 3.55 -27.53
CA ALA A 229 -22.63 2.27 -27.91
C ALA A 229 -23.41 2.50 -29.22
N GLY A 230 -22.76 2.21 -30.34
CA GLY A 230 -23.41 1.97 -31.63
C GLY A 230 -23.92 0.55 -31.70
#